data_AF-A0A0C1Y8U6-F1
#
_entry.id   AF-A0A0C1Y8U6-F1
#
_cell.length_a   1.000
_cell.length_b   1.000
_cell.length_c   1.000
_cell.angle_alpha   90.00
_cell.angle_beta   90.00
_cell.angle_gamma   90.00
#
_symmetry.space_group_name_H-M   'P 1'
#
loop_
_entity.id
_entity.type
_entity.pdbx_description
1 polymer ?
#
loop_
_entity_poly.entity_id
_entity_poly.type
_entity_poly.pdbx_seq_one_letter_code
_entity_poly.pdbx_strand_id
1 'polypeptide(L)'
;MGRTGTTRRRALMTAGAMTAGLLTACSSEPPGPDSAQARKAKAAALEETTLRTKAAGTSRTLLAHYDAVLAAHPGERARLTPLRAAVVRHIAALAPKTRGPVKPPAAPAVPAAPAAAVA
;
A
#
# COMPACT_ATOMS: atom_id res chain seq x y z
N MET A 1 -40.40 12.47 30.41
CA MET A 1 -39.48 11.82 29.45
C MET A 1 -38.18 12.61 29.41
N GLY A 2 -37.05 12.01 29.79
CA GLY A 2 -35.78 12.72 29.69
C GLY A 2 -34.58 11.97 30.25
N ARG A 3 -33.58 11.80 29.37
CA ARG A 3 -32.15 11.53 29.60
C ARG A 3 -31.68 10.06 29.56
N THR A 4 -31.20 9.66 28.38
CA THR A 4 -30.00 8.80 28.20
C THR A 4 -29.46 8.99 26.76
N GLY A 5 -28.69 10.05 26.54
CA GLY A 5 -28.22 10.40 25.17
C GLY A 5 -26.78 10.94 25.06
N THR A 6 -25.98 10.88 26.13
CA THR A 6 -24.67 11.56 26.15
C THR A 6 -23.47 10.68 26.51
N THR A 7 -23.66 9.45 27.03
CA THR A 7 -22.53 8.59 27.42
C THR A 7 -21.80 7.96 26.22
N ARG A 8 -22.49 7.64 25.12
CA ARG A 8 -21.86 7.02 23.93
C ARG A 8 -20.99 7.97 23.12
N ARG A 9 -21.30 9.27 23.11
CA ARG A 9 -20.55 10.27 22.31
C ARG A 9 -19.21 10.66 22.95
N ARG A 10 -19.11 10.63 24.29
CA ARG A 10 -17.84 10.93 24.96
C ARG A 10 -16.82 9.79 24.91
N ALA A 11 -17.28 8.53 24.81
CA ALA A 11 -16.39 7.37 24.69
C ALA A 11 -15.65 7.29 23.33
N LEU A 12 -16.22 7.85 22.26
CA LEU A 12 -15.57 7.87 20.93
C LEU A 12 -14.47 8.93 20.83
N MET A 13 -14.53 9.99 21.64
CA MET A 13 -13.55 11.09 21.58
C MET A 13 -12.26 10.80 22.36
N THR A 14 -12.28 9.85 23.30
CA THR A 14 -11.07 9.44 24.04
C THR A 14 -10.21 8.43 23.28
N ALA A 15 -10.75 7.75 22.26
CA ALA A 15 -9.98 6.85 21.39
C ALA A 15 -9.16 7.59 20.31
N GLY A 16 -9.43 8.87 20.06
CA GLY A 16 -8.77 9.66 19.01
C GLY A 16 -7.37 10.18 19.36
N ALA A 17 -7.04 10.28 20.65
CA ALA A 17 -5.82 10.97 21.11
C ALA A 17 -4.53 10.12 21.04
N MET A 18 -4.61 8.82 20.77
CA MET A 18 -3.43 7.96 20.60
C MET A 18 -2.95 7.85 19.14
N THR A 19 -3.57 8.55 18.20
CA THR A 19 -3.23 8.44 16.77
C THR A 19 -2.10 9.35 16.31
N ALA A 20 -1.76 10.40 17.07
CA ALA A 20 -0.70 11.34 16.68
C ALA A 20 0.71 10.73 16.71
N GLY A 21 0.96 9.74 17.57
CA GLY A 21 2.26 9.05 17.68
C GLY A 21 2.44 7.87 16.71
N LEU A 22 1.37 7.37 16.09
CA LEU A 22 1.42 6.27 15.13
C LEU A 22 1.75 6.76 13.71
N LEU A 23 1.53 8.04 13.42
CA LEU A 23 1.86 8.65 12.13
C LEU A 23 3.36 8.87 11.95
N THR A 24 4.11 9.18 13.02
CA THR A 24 5.58 9.22 12.99
C THR A 24 6.20 7.82 12.85
N ALA A 25 5.45 6.76 13.14
CA ALA A 25 5.86 5.39 12.83
C ALA A 25 5.71 5.03 11.34
N CYS A 26 4.90 5.78 10.58
CA CYS A 26 4.79 5.63 9.12
C CYS A 26 5.70 6.58 8.33
N SER A 27 6.30 7.59 8.98
CA SER A 27 7.20 8.55 8.34
C SER A 27 8.55 8.52 9.03
N SER A 28 9.48 7.75 8.48
CA SER A 28 10.86 7.71 8.97
C SER A 28 11.55 9.03 8.59
N GLU A 29 11.94 9.81 9.61
CA GLU A 29 12.67 11.07 9.49
C GLU A 29 14.02 10.84 8.78
N PRO A 30 14.41 11.65 7.77
CA PRO A 30 15.68 11.48 7.07
C PRO A 30 16.87 11.71 8.03
N PRO A 31 17.81 10.77 8.13
CA PRO A 31 18.92 10.85 9.07
C PRO A 31 19.98 11.89 8.68
N GLY A 32 20.47 12.64 9.68
CA GLY A 32 21.68 13.48 9.58
C GLY A 32 22.99 12.66 9.46
N PRO A 33 24.12 13.33 9.16
CA PRO A 33 25.33 12.70 8.62
C PRO A 33 26.25 12.05 9.70
N ASP A 34 25.74 11.09 10.46
CA ASP A 34 26.54 10.31 11.43
C ASP A 34 26.75 8.84 10.99
N SER A 35 27.96 8.31 11.23
CA SER A 35 28.38 6.95 10.82
C SER A 35 27.57 5.82 11.48
N ALA A 36 27.12 6.01 12.73
CA ALA A 36 26.19 5.11 13.40
C ALA A 36 24.80 5.10 12.74
N GLN A 37 24.39 6.25 12.18
CA GLN A 37 23.12 6.43 11.50
C GLN A 37 23.12 5.74 10.12
N ALA A 38 24.25 5.75 9.41
CA ALA A 38 24.42 4.98 8.18
C ALA A 38 24.27 3.46 8.40
N ARG A 39 24.74 2.93 9.54
CA ARG A 39 24.53 1.51 9.91
C ARG A 39 23.05 1.21 10.19
N LYS A 40 22.36 2.09 10.91
CA LYS A 40 20.92 1.98 11.18
C LYS A 40 20.10 2.04 9.88
N ALA A 41 20.42 2.97 8.98
CA ALA A 41 19.75 3.09 7.69
C ALA A 41 19.93 1.84 6.82
N LYS A 42 21.13 1.23 6.82
CA LYS A 42 21.38 -0.06 6.16
C LYS A 42 20.56 -1.19 6.77
N ALA A 43 20.52 -1.30 8.10
CA ALA A 43 19.71 -2.30 8.79
C ALA A 43 18.21 -2.13 8.47
N ALA A 44 17.71 -0.90 8.51
CA ALA A 44 16.32 -0.58 8.16
C ALA A 44 16.00 -0.93 6.70
N ALA A 45 16.90 -0.65 5.76
CA ALA A 45 16.72 -1.02 4.36
C ALA A 45 16.68 -2.55 4.17
N LEU A 46 17.53 -3.30 4.90
CA LEU A 46 17.47 -4.77 4.88
C LEU A 46 16.14 -5.27 5.42
N GLU A 47 15.70 -4.80 6.59
CA GLU A 47 14.40 -5.17 7.17
C GLU A 47 13.24 -4.87 6.21
N GLU A 48 13.24 -3.69 5.58
CA GLU A 48 12.24 -3.32 4.60
C GLU A 48 12.24 -4.28 3.38
N THR A 49 13.41 -4.68 2.88
CA THR A 49 13.49 -5.66 1.79
C THR A 49 12.98 -7.04 2.20
N THR A 50 13.23 -7.48 3.44
CA THR A 50 12.70 -8.77 3.92
C THR A 50 11.18 -8.72 4.04
N LEU A 51 10.62 -7.63 4.56
CA LEU A 51 9.18 -7.41 4.67
C LEU A 51 8.51 -7.40 3.30
N ARG A 52 9.07 -6.65 2.33
CA ARG A 52 8.59 -6.66 0.94
C ARG A 52 8.61 -8.04 0.31
N THR A 53 9.68 -8.80 0.54
CA THR A 53 9.81 -10.17 0.02
C THR A 53 8.75 -11.10 0.61
N LYS A 54 8.52 -11.02 1.93
CA LYS A 54 7.44 -11.78 2.59
C LYS A 54 6.07 -11.40 2.04
N ALA A 55 5.78 -10.10 1.91
CA ALA A 55 4.52 -9.62 1.36
C ALA A 55 4.28 -10.08 -0.10
N ALA A 56 5.33 -10.07 -0.93
CA ALA A 56 5.28 -10.62 -2.28
C ALA A 56 5.00 -12.13 -2.25
N GLY A 57 5.59 -12.88 -1.32
CA GLY A 57 5.31 -14.30 -1.10
C GLY A 57 3.84 -14.56 -0.77
N THR A 58 3.28 -13.87 0.22
CA THR A 58 1.86 -13.99 0.58
C THR A 58 0.94 -13.68 -0.60
N SER A 59 1.28 -12.66 -1.39
CA SER A 59 0.52 -12.28 -2.59
C SER A 59 0.55 -13.37 -3.67
N ARG A 60 1.67 -14.11 -3.83
CA ARG A 60 1.75 -15.27 -4.73
C ARG A 60 0.89 -16.43 -4.25
N THR A 61 0.87 -16.71 -2.94
CA THR A 61 -0.01 -17.73 -2.37
C THR A 61 -1.47 -17.40 -2.64
N LEU A 62 -1.86 -16.13 -2.44
CA LEU A 62 -3.20 -15.66 -2.77
C LEU A 62 -3.55 -15.84 -4.26
N LEU A 63 -2.60 -15.54 -5.15
CA LEU A 63 -2.77 -15.76 -6.59
C LEU A 63 -3.03 -17.25 -6.91
N ALA A 64 -2.30 -18.16 -6.28
CA ALA A 64 -2.49 -19.61 -6.45
C ALA A 64 -3.88 -20.06 -5.97
N HIS A 65 -4.41 -19.48 -4.88
CA HIS A 65 -5.77 -19.76 -4.44
C HIS A 65 -6.82 -19.29 -5.47
N TYR A 66 -6.65 -18.10 -6.04
CA TYR A 66 -7.53 -17.65 -7.13
C TYR A 66 -7.46 -18.59 -8.35
N ASP A 67 -6.27 -19.08 -8.70
CA ASP A 67 -6.10 -20.02 -9.81
C ASP A 67 -6.79 -21.37 -9.54
N ALA A 68 -6.71 -21.88 -8.31
CA ALA A 68 -7.42 -23.09 -7.90
C ALA A 68 -8.96 -22.92 -7.97
N VAL A 69 -9.48 -21.77 -7.50
CA VAL A 69 -10.91 -21.44 -7.59
C VAL A 69 -11.36 -21.35 -9.04
N LEU A 70 -10.56 -20.74 -9.91
CA LEU A 70 -10.88 -20.63 -11.34
C LEU A 70 -10.81 -21.96 -12.10
N ALA A 71 -10.03 -22.92 -11.59
CA ALA A 71 -10.02 -24.28 -12.11
C ALA A 71 -11.30 -25.05 -11.71
N ALA A 72 -11.75 -24.91 -10.47
CA ALA A 72 -12.97 -25.55 -9.96
C ALA A 72 -14.27 -24.88 -10.46
N HIS A 73 -14.25 -23.56 -10.66
CA HIS A 73 -15.43 -22.76 -11.02
C HIS A 73 -15.19 -21.87 -12.25
N PRO A 74 -15.17 -22.44 -13.47
CA PRO A 74 -14.92 -21.69 -14.70
C PRO A 74 -15.93 -20.54 -14.95
N GLY A 75 -17.16 -20.66 -14.45
CA GLY A 75 -18.21 -19.65 -14.61
C GLY A 75 -17.93 -18.32 -13.90
N GLU A 76 -16.96 -18.27 -12.99
CA GLU A 76 -16.62 -17.05 -12.24
C GLU A 76 -15.47 -16.25 -12.85
N ARG A 77 -14.89 -16.74 -13.96
CA ARG A 77 -13.73 -16.11 -14.63
C ARG A 77 -13.91 -14.62 -14.85
N ALA A 78 -15.03 -14.19 -15.41
CA ALA A 78 -15.28 -12.79 -15.72
C ALA A 78 -15.17 -11.86 -14.50
N ARG A 79 -15.58 -12.33 -13.30
CA ARG A 79 -15.52 -11.54 -12.06
C ARG A 79 -14.14 -11.56 -11.42
N LEU A 80 -13.43 -12.70 -11.49
CA LEU A 80 -12.16 -12.90 -10.79
C LEU A 80 -10.93 -12.47 -11.60
N THR A 81 -11.01 -12.41 -12.94
CA THR A 81 -9.91 -11.93 -13.79
C THR A 81 -9.37 -10.55 -13.40
N PRO A 82 -10.19 -9.49 -13.18
CA PRO A 82 -9.64 -8.19 -12.79
C PRO A 82 -8.97 -8.22 -11.43
N LEU A 83 -9.50 -9.01 -10.48
CA LEU A 83 -8.92 -9.15 -9.14
C LEU A 83 -7.57 -9.87 -9.21
N ARG A 84 -7.48 -10.92 -10.01
CA ARG A 84 -6.23 -11.64 -10.30
C ARG A 84 -5.17 -10.72 -10.90
N ALA A 85 -5.56 -9.90 -11.88
CA ALA A 85 -4.66 -8.94 -12.51
C ALA A 85 -4.11 -7.90 -11.51
N ALA A 86 -4.95 -7.45 -10.56
CA ALA A 86 -4.51 -6.56 -9.49
C ALA A 86 -3.47 -7.22 -8.56
N VAL A 87 -3.67 -8.49 -8.20
CA VAL A 87 -2.71 -9.25 -7.37
C VAL A 87 -1.38 -9.42 -8.11
N VAL A 88 -1.39 -9.73 -9.41
CA VAL A 88 -0.17 -9.82 -10.23
C VAL A 88 0.60 -8.48 -10.21
N ARG A 89 -0.10 -7.36 -10.36
CA ARG A 89 0.52 -6.03 -10.25
C ARG A 89 1.09 -5.76 -8.86
N HIS A 90 0.42 -6.23 -7.80
CA HIS A 90 0.90 -6.09 -6.43
C HIS A 90 2.18 -6.90 -6.18
N ILE A 91 2.24 -8.14 -6.68
CA ILE A 91 3.47 -8.96 -6.64
C ILE A 91 4.61 -8.24 -7.37
N ALA A 92 4.35 -7.68 -8.55
CA ALA A 92 5.36 -6.95 -9.31
C ALA A 92 5.86 -5.67 -8.59
N ALA A 93 4.98 -5.01 -7.84
CA ALA A 93 5.35 -3.82 -7.06
C ALA A 93 6.15 -4.15 -5.79
N LEU A 94 5.84 -5.29 -5.14
CA LEU A 94 6.49 -5.72 -3.91
C LEU A 94 7.75 -6.53 -4.13
N ALA A 95 7.85 -7.26 -5.24
CA ALA A 95 9.01 -8.07 -5.52
C ALA A 95 10.26 -7.17 -5.62
N PRO A 96 11.38 -7.57 -5.00
CA PRO A 96 12.62 -6.83 -5.14
C PRO A 96 12.96 -6.73 -6.63
N LYS A 97 13.11 -5.49 -7.13
CA LYS A 97 13.52 -5.25 -8.51
C LYS A 97 14.91 -5.85 -8.68
N THR A 98 15.03 -6.90 -9.48
CA THR A 98 16.35 -7.29 -10.00
C THR A 98 16.92 -6.06 -10.69
N ARG A 99 18.14 -5.67 -10.33
CA ARG A 99 18.77 -4.40 -10.69
C ARG A 99 19.13 -4.40 -12.19
N GLY A 100 18.12 -4.38 -13.06
CA GLY A 100 18.23 -4.01 -14.47
C GLY A 100 18.02 -2.51 -14.64
N PRO A 101 18.41 -1.91 -15.77
CA PRO A 101 18.27 -0.47 -16.00
C PRO A 101 16.79 -0.07 -15.88
N VAL A 102 16.46 0.67 -14.83
CA VAL A 102 15.11 1.17 -14.58
C VAL A 102 14.89 2.38 -15.48
N LYS A 103 14.16 2.21 -16.58
CA LYS A 103 13.56 3.33 -17.30
C LYS A 103 12.45 3.91 -16.41
N PRO A 104 12.47 5.20 -16.08
CA PRO A 104 11.39 5.80 -15.29
C PRO A 104 10.05 5.63 -16.02
N PRO A 105 8.95 5.31 -15.31
CA PRO A 105 7.64 5.26 -15.92
C PRO A 105 7.28 6.65 -16.46
N ALA A 106 6.75 6.71 -17.68
CA ALA A 106 6.24 7.95 -18.24
C ALA A 106 5.13 8.50 -17.34
N ALA A 107 5.22 9.79 -17.03
CA ALA A 107 4.19 10.47 -16.24
C ALA A 107 2.83 10.35 -16.95
N PRO A 108 1.72 10.16 -16.21
CA PRO A 108 0.39 10.18 -16.81
C PRO A 108 0.16 11.56 -17.45
N ALA A 109 -0.27 11.56 -18.71
CA ALA A 109 -0.59 12.80 -19.42
C ALA A 109 -1.79 13.47 -18.72
N VAL A 110 -1.56 14.68 -18.21
CA VAL A 110 -2.64 15.56 -17.73
C VAL A 110 -3.39 16.11 -18.94
N PRO A 111 -4.72 15.91 -19.06
CA PRO A 111 -5.49 16.54 -20.13
C PRO A 111 -5.50 18.06 -19.90
N ALA A 112 -5.16 18.81 -20.94
CA ALA A 112 -5.22 20.27 -20.92
C ALA A 112 -6.68 20.73 -20.74
N ALA A 113 -6.90 21.65 -19.79
CA ALA A 113 -8.20 22.24 -19.54
C ALA A 113 -8.69 23.02 -20.79
N PRO A 114 -9.98 22.94 -21.16
CA PRO A 114 -10.50 23.72 -22.28
C PRO A 114 -10.51 25.21 -21.92
N ALA A 115 -9.88 26.03 -22.76
CA ALA A 115 -9.94 27.48 -22.66
C ALA A 115 -11.39 27.95 -22.81
N ALA A 116 -11.89 28.67 -21.79
CA ALA A 116 -13.18 29.33 -21.85
C ALA A 116 -13.14 30.41 -22.95
N ALA A 117 -13.83 30.14 -24.07
CA ALA A 117 -14.26 31.18 -24.97
C ALA A 117 -15.41 31.93 -24.30
N VAL A 118 -15.21 33.21 -23.98
CA VAL A 118 -16.29 34.15 -23.75
C VAL A 118 -16.14 35.24 -24.80
N ALA A 119 -17.16 35.30 -25.66
CA ALA A 119 -17.39 36.33 -26.67
C ALA A 119 -17.90 37.62 -26.02
#